data_AF-X1NG29-F1
#
_entry.id   AF-X1NG29-F1
#
_cell.length_a   1.000
_cell.length_b   1.000
_cell.length_c   1.000
_cell.angle_alpha   90.00
_cell.angle_beta   90.00
_cell.angle_gamma   90.00
#
_symmetry.space_group_name_H-M   'P 1'
#
loop_
_entity.id
_entity.type
_entity.pdbx_description
1 polymer ?
#
loop_
_entity_poly.entity_id
_entity_poly.type
_entity_poly.pdbx_seq_one_letter_code
_entity_poly.pdbx_strand_id
1 'polypeptide(L)'
;MPKAEIEAEHQFTNSGDDQILSTKLENKSENIAFFIELNVYNKETDQSILPVFWENNFVSILPGETKTIKAHYSQKGLNGGQAAFRFSGFNLTNSE
;
A
#
# COMPACT_ATOMS: atom_id res chain seq x y z
N MET A 1 4.39 8.04 20.12
CA MET A 1 5.05 8.86 19.07
C MET A 1 4.14 9.99 18.65
N PRO A 2 4.69 11.15 18.24
CA PRO A 2 3.92 12.20 17.59
C PRO A 2 3.14 11.65 16.40
N LYS A 3 1.96 12.22 16.14
CA LYS A 3 1.08 11.78 15.07
C LYS A 3 1.56 12.27 13.70
N ALA A 4 1.42 11.44 12.68
CA ALA A 4 1.78 11.73 11.30
C ALA A 4 0.59 11.45 10.37
N GLU A 5 0.58 12.08 9.20
CA GLU A 5 -0.44 11.92 8.18
C GLU A 5 0.22 11.61 6.84
N ILE A 6 -0.37 10.69 6.09
CA ILE A 6 0.13 10.25 4.79
C ILE A 6 -0.94 10.47 3.74
N GLU A 7 -0.61 11.17 2.66
CA GLU A 7 -1.43 11.10 1.45
C GLU A 7 -1.00 9.91 0.61
N ALA A 8 -1.98 9.12 0.16
CA ALA A 8 -1.75 7.94 -0.65
C ALA A 8 -2.51 8.06 -1.98
N GLU A 9 -1.80 7.81 -3.06
CA GLU A 9 -2.38 7.63 -4.40
C GLU A 9 -1.95 6.26 -4.92
N HIS A 10 -2.86 5.51 -5.53
CA HIS A 10 -2.53 4.18 -6.03
C HIS A 10 -3.16 3.89 -7.38
N GLN A 11 -2.50 3.03 -8.15
CA GLN A 11 -2.98 2.57 -9.45
C GLN A 11 -2.69 1.08 -9.64
N PHE A 12 -3.68 0.37 -10.17
CA PHE A 12 -3.53 -1.02 -10.63
C PHE A 12 -3.33 -1.05 -12.15
N THR A 13 -2.36 -1.81 -12.61
CA THR A 13 -2.10 -2.03 -14.05
C THR A 13 -1.93 -3.52 -14.34
N ASN A 14 -2.51 -3.99 -15.44
CA ASN A 14 -2.36 -5.39 -15.85
C ASN A 14 -1.03 -5.59 -16.58
N SER A 15 -0.35 -6.69 -16.28
CA SER A 15 0.91 -7.08 -16.92
C SER A 15 0.91 -8.59 -17.18
N GLY A 16 0.43 -9.00 -18.35
CA GLY A 16 0.23 -10.43 -18.67
C GLY A 16 -0.79 -11.08 -17.72
N ASP A 17 -0.37 -12.15 -17.05
CA ASP A 17 -1.17 -12.88 -16.05
C ASP A 17 -1.11 -12.27 -14.64
N ASP A 18 -0.32 -11.21 -14.47
CA ASP A 18 -0.12 -10.50 -13.21
C ASP A 18 -0.83 -9.13 -13.23
N GLN A 19 -1.02 -8.58 -12.03
CA GLN A 19 -1.43 -7.20 -11.80
C GLN A 19 -0.39 -6.51 -10.93
N ILE A 20 -0.05 -5.28 -11.30
CA ILE A 20 0.92 -4.44 -10.59
C ILE A 20 0.15 -3.32 -9.89
N LEU A 21 0.33 -3.22 -8.58
CA LEU A 21 -0.06 -2.07 -7.77
C LEU A 21 1.14 -1.11 -7.70
N SER A 22 0.93 0.16 -8.02
CA SER A 22 1.88 1.24 -7.77
C SER A 22 1.26 2.24 -6.81
N THR A 23 1.86 2.42 -5.64
CA THR A 23 1.39 3.32 -4.58
C THR A 23 2.40 4.44 -4.34
N LYS A 24 1.97 5.68 -4.47
CA LYS A 24 2.72 6.87 -4.04
C LYS A 24 2.25 7.26 -2.64
N LEU A 25 3.18 7.32 -1.68
CA LEU A 25 2.97 7.77 -0.31
C LEU A 25 3.72 9.07 -0.09
N GLU A 26 3.04 10.10 0.41
CA GLU A 26 3.63 11.42 0.69
C GLU A 26 3.35 11.80 2.15
N ASN A 27 4.40 12.06 2.92
CA ASN A 27 4.25 12.53 4.30
C ASN A 27 4.19 14.06 4.34
N LYS A 28 2.98 14.59 4.49
CA LYS A 28 2.74 16.04 4.59
C LYS A 28 2.80 16.58 6.02
N SER A 29 3.08 15.72 7.00
CA SER A 29 3.22 16.12 8.39
C SER A 29 4.67 16.47 8.76
N GLU A 30 4.83 17.17 9.89
CA GLU A 30 6.15 17.52 10.44
C GLU A 30 6.84 16.36 11.19
N ASN A 31 6.15 15.21 11.34
CA ASN A 31 6.63 14.05 12.08
C ASN A 31 6.95 12.90 11.13
N ILE A 32 7.90 12.04 11.48
CA ILE A 32 8.12 10.79 10.74
C ILE A 32 6.84 9.94 10.74
N ALA A 33 6.41 9.50 9.56
CA ALA A 33 5.38 8.48 9.43
C ALA A 33 6.06 7.11 9.54
N PHE A 34 5.86 6.44 10.68
CA PHE A 34 6.67 5.32 11.08
C PHE A 34 5.98 3.97 10.83
N PHE A 35 6.74 3.06 10.23
CA PHE A 35 6.41 1.64 10.09
C PHE A 35 5.03 1.41 9.46
N ILE A 36 4.87 1.89 8.23
CA ILE A 36 3.68 1.78 7.42
C ILE A 36 3.66 0.41 6.73
N GLU A 37 2.67 -0.40 7.07
CA GLU A 37 2.32 -1.64 6.38
C GLU A 37 1.39 -1.36 5.21
N LEU A 38 1.72 -1.95 4.05
CA LEU A 38 0.95 -1.89 2.82
C LEU A 38 0.31 -3.25 2.56
N ASN A 39 -0.96 -3.24 2.18
CA ASN A 39 -1.70 -4.46 1.89
C ASN A 39 -2.53 -4.31 0.62
N VAL A 40 -2.48 -5.34 -0.21
CA VAL A 40 -3.36 -5.51 -1.36
C VAL A 40 -4.25 -6.71 -1.09
N TYR A 41 -5.55 -6.51 -1.20
CA TYR A 41 -6.55 -7.47 -0.76
C TYR A 41 -7.67 -7.60 -1.78
N ASN A 42 -8.37 -8.74 -1.75
CA ASN A 42 -9.58 -8.95 -2.52
C ASN A 42 -10.72 -8.17 -1.84
N LYS A 43 -11.32 -7.24 -2.57
CA LYS A 43 -12.35 -6.33 -2.07
C LYS A 43 -13.63 -7.04 -1.61
N GLU A 44 -13.97 -8.15 -2.26
CA GLU A 44 -15.17 -8.92 -1.98
C GLU A 44 -15.02 -9.84 -0.76
N THR A 45 -13.82 -10.32 -0.47
CA THR A 45 -13.55 -11.25 0.63
C THR A 45 -12.83 -10.62 1.82
N ASP A 46 -12.28 -9.41 1.66
CA ASP A 46 -11.41 -8.71 2.62
C ASP A 46 -10.14 -9.51 2.99
N GLN A 47 -9.74 -10.46 2.13
CA GLN A 47 -8.55 -11.28 2.33
C GLN A 47 -7.36 -10.74 1.54
N SER A 48 -6.18 -10.74 2.16
CA SER A 48 -4.93 -10.43 1.48
C SER A 48 -4.73 -11.31 0.26
N ILE A 49 -4.34 -10.70 -0.87
CA ILE A 49 -3.99 -11.45 -2.07
C ILE A 49 -2.61 -12.04 -1.90
N LEU A 50 -2.50 -13.36 -2.07
CA LEU A 50 -1.27 -14.11 -1.86
C LEU A 50 -1.03 -15.12 -3.01
N PRO A 51 0.23 -15.35 -3.42
CA PRO A 51 1.42 -14.60 -3.01
C PRO A 51 1.41 -13.17 -3.60
N VAL A 52 1.98 -12.23 -2.85
CA VAL A 52 2.27 -10.87 -3.32
C VAL A 52 3.74 -10.55 -3.09
N PHE A 53 4.36 -9.89 -4.06
CA PHE A 53 5.76 -9.51 -4.02
C PHE A 53 5.88 -7.99 -4.02
N TRP A 54 6.36 -7.44 -2.91
CA TRP A 54 6.56 -6.02 -2.70
C TRP A 54 8.00 -5.62 -3.00
N GLU A 55 8.20 -4.48 -3.68
CA GLU A 55 9.54 -3.85 -3.77
C GLU A 55 10.00 -3.37 -2.39
N ASN A 56 9.05 -2.89 -1.57
CA ASN A 56 9.27 -2.51 -0.18
C ASN A 56 7.94 -2.61 0.59
N ASN A 57 8.00 -2.89 1.88
CA ASN A 57 6.84 -2.88 2.77
C ASN A 57 7.35 -2.60 4.21
N PHE A 58 6.49 -2.22 5.14
CA PHE A 58 6.89 -1.76 6.48
C PHE A 58 7.85 -0.56 6.43
N VAL A 59 7.52 0.42 5.60
CA VAL A 59 8.38 1.59 5.34
C VAL A 59 8.19 2.69 6.37
N SER A 60 9.19 3.56 6.52
CA SER A 60 9.01 4.86 7.18
C SER A 60 9.29 5.99 6.19
N ILE A 61 8.51 7.06 6.30
CA ILE A 61 8.55 8.24 5.40
C ILE A 61 8.85 9.48 6.23
N LEU A 62 9.94 10.17 5.91
CA LEU A 62 10.35 11.40 6.61
C LEU A 62 9.42 12.58 6.27
N PRO A 63 9.38 13.65 7.09
CA PRO A 63 8.62 14.85 6.77
C PRO A 63 8.95 15.42 5.39
N GLY A 64 7.93 15.65 4.55
CA GLY A 64 8.07 16.14 3.18
C GLY A 64 8.59 15.11 2.17
N GLU A 65 8.90 13.87 2.60
CA GLU A 65 9.35 12.81 1.69
C GLU A 65 8.17 12.18 0.95
N THR A 66 8.42 11.83 -0.30
CA THR A 66 7.54 10.99 -1.12
C THR A 66 8.24 9.68 -1.47
N LYS A 67 7.53 8.56 -1.37
CA LYS A 67 7.99 7.26 -1.89
C LYS A 67 6.94 6.64 -2.79
N THR A 68 7.41 6.06 -3.89
CA THR A 68 6.60 5.18 -4.73
C THR A 68 7.03 3.74 -4.49
N ILE A 69 6.08 2.87 -4.21
CA ILE A 69 6.30 1.46 -3.89
C ILE A 69 5.40 0.63 -4.79
N LYS A 70 5.95 -0.42 -5.39
CA LYS A 70 5.17 -1.36 -6.20
C LYS A 70 5.01 -2.71 -5.53
N ALA A 71 3.90 -3.36 -5.86
CA ALA A 71 3.66 -4.77 -5.61
C ALA A 71 3.18 -5.45 -6.90
N HIS A 72 3.48 -6.72 -7.06
CA HIS A 72 2.89 -7.54 -8.10
C HIS A 72 2.37 -8.87 -7.55
N TYR A 73 1.30 -9.37 -8.16
CA TYR A 73 0.64 -10.62 -7.81
C TYR A 73 -0.10 -11.18 -9.03
N SER A 74 -0.33 -12.49 -9.03
CA SER A 74 -1.09 -13.13 -10.09
C SER A 74 -2.57 -12.76 -10.01
N GLN A 75 -3.18 -12.50 -11.16
CA GLN A 75 -4.63 -12.29 -11.26
C GLN A 75 -5.43 -13.50 -10.77
N LYS A 76 -4.84 -14.71 -10.75
CA LYS A 76 -5.47 -15.90 -10.16
C LYS A 76 -5.68 -15.76 -8.65
N GLY A 77 -4.81 -15.01 -7.96
CA GLY A 77 -4.93 -14.73 -6.52
C GLY A 77 -6.15 -13.87 -6.18
N LEU A 78 -6.77 -13.22 -7.18
CA LEU A 78 -8.01 -12.49 -7.00
C LEU A 78 -9.22 -13.40 -6.77
N ASN A 79 -9.18 -14.69 -7.13
CA ASN A 79 -10.31 -15.61 -6.95
C ASN A 79 -11.66 -15.05 -7.46
N GLY A 80 -11.64 -14.32 -8.58
CA GLY A 80 -12.82 -13.71 -9.20
C GLY A 80 -13.24 -12.35 -8.63
N GLY A 81 -12.54 -11.83 -7.62
CA GLY A 81 -12.75 -10.50 -7.07
C GLY A 81 -11.92 -9.39 -7.71
N GLN A 82 -12.02 -8.20 -7.14
CA GLN A 82 -11.24 -7.02 -7.50
C GLN A 82 -10.17 -6.73 -6.44
N ALA A 83 -9.01 -6.25 -6.89
CA ALA A 83 -7.99 -5.77 -5.98
C ALA A 83 -8.41 -4.43 -5.35
N ALA A 84 -8.12 -4.29 -4.06
CA ALA A 84 -8.16 -3.05 -3.34
C ALA A 84 -6.84 -2.88 -2.54
N PHE A 85 -6.52 -1.64 -2.22
CA PHE A 85 -5.33 -1.27 -1.46
C PHE A 85 -5.74 -0.67 -0.13
N ARG A 86 -4.97 -0.98 0.92
CA ARG A 86 -5.09 -0.39 2.25
C ARG A 86 -3.72 -0.22 2.89
N PHE A 87 -3.61 0.70 3.82
CA PHE A 87 -2.39 0.92 4.59
C PHE A 87 -2.69 1.25 6.05
N SER A 88 -1.76 0.86 6.91
CA SER A 88 -1.78 1.24 8.32
C SER A 88 -0.37 1.52 8.80
N GLY A 89 -0.22 2.31 9.86
CA GLY A 89 1.10 2.62 10.40
C GLY A 89 1.01 3.00 11.87
N PHE A 90 2.14 2.88 12.58
CA PHE A 90 2.18 2.94 14.03
C PHE A 90 1.64 4.26 14.61
N ASN A 91 1.94 5.38 13.97
CA ASN A 91 1.57 6.72 14.43
C ASN A 91 0.70 7.50 13.43
N LEU A 92 0.10 6.82 12.46
CA LEU A 92 -0.76 7.48 11.49
C LEU A 92 -2.08 7.95 12.14
N THR A 93 -2.60 9.07 11.66
CA THR A 93 -3.95 9.57 11.99
C THR A 93 -4.99 9.10 10.99
N ASN A 94 -4.54 8.76 9.78
CA ASN A 94 -5.34 8.20 8.71
C ASN A 94 -4.86 6.80 8.34
N SER A 95 -5.81 5.95 8.05
CA SER A 95 -5.63 4.63 7.47
C SER A 95 -6.73 4.44 6.45
N GLU A 96 -6.38 3.87 5.32
CA GLU A 96 -7.29 3.44 4.26
C GLU A 96 -7.30 1.93 4.23
#